data_AF-A0A382Q088-F1
#
_entry.id   AF-A0A382Q088-F1
#
_cell.length_a   1.000
_cell.length_b   1.000
_cell.length_c   1.000
_cell.angle_alpha   90.00
_cell.angle_beta   90.00
_cell.angle_gamma   90.00
#
_symmetry.space_group_name_H-M   'P 1'
#
loop_
_entity.id
_entity.type
_entity.pdbx_description
1 polymer ?
#
loop_
_entity_poly.entity_id
_entity_poly.type
_entity_poly.pdbx_seq_one_letter_code
_entity_poly.pdbx_strand_id
1 'polypeptide(L)'
;MAKLQSVDDLRDYAYRKLGAPKIEIQVDDTQAYDRIDDALQLFVERHFDGAEEKFISIEFTADDETNEYLTLDDDIVAVTRIYEPG
;
A
#
# COMPACT_ATOMS: atom_id res chain seq x y z
N MET A 1 20.72 -5.80 8.71
CA MET A 1 19.91 -5.31 7.57
C MET A 1 19.60 -3.86 7.86
N ALA A 2 19.82 -2.94 6.90
CA ALA A 2 19.55 -1.53 7.14
C ALA A 2 18.06 -1.37 7.43
N LYS A 3 17.74 -1.00 8.67
CA LYS A 3 16.39 -0.63 9.07
C LYS A 3 16.15 0.73 8.44
N LEU A 4 15.59 0.74 7.24
CA LEU A 4 15.21 1.98 6.54
C LEU A 4 14.15 2.66 7.42
N GLN A 5 14.46 3.83 7.96
CA GLN A 5 13.61 4.54 8.92
C GLN A 5 12.76 5.61 8.23
N SER A 6 13.14 6.05 7.03
CA SER A 6 12.43 7.06 6.25
C SER A 6 12.43 6.75 4.75
N VAL A 7 11.53 7.41 4.02
CA VAL A 7 11.46 7.36 2.55
C VAL A 7 12.75 7.91 1.93
N ASP A 8 13.38 8.90 2.56
CA ASP A 8 14.66 9.46 2.12
C ASP A 8 15.79 8.42 2.21
N ASP A 9 15.84 7.65 3.29
CA ASP A 9 16.82 6.57 3.43
C ASP A 9 16.65 5.52 2.31
N LEU A 10 15.41 5.28 1.89
CA LEU A 10 15.06 4.34 0.82
C LEU A 10 15.46 4.86 -0.55
N ARG A 11 15.20 6.14 -0.83
CA ARG A 11 15.67 6.82 -2.03
C ARG A 11 17.20 6.75 -2.12
N ASP A 12 17.90 7.12 -1.05
CA ASP A 12 19.37 7.14 -1.01
C ASP A 12 19.96 5.72 -1.12
N TYR A 13 19.27 4.72 -0.55
CA TYR A 13 19.61 3.32 -0.77
C TYR A 13 19.45 2.90 -2.24
N ALA A 14 18.35 3.29 -2.90
CA ALA A 14 18.10 3.00 -4.30
C ALA A 14 19.16 3.66 -5.21
N TYR A 15 19.50 4.92 -4.98
CA TYR A 15 20.56 5.59 -5.74
C TYR A 15 21.93 4.94 -5.56
N ARG A 16 22.29 4.50 -4.36
CA ARG A 16 23.54 3.72 -4.14
C ARG A 16 23.54 2.40 -4.89
N LYS A 17 22.40 1.73 -4.99
CA LYS A 17 22.26 0.50 -5.77
C LYS A 17 22.41 0.74 -7.27
N LEU A 18 21.93 1.88 -7.76
CA LEU A 18 22.06 2.28 -9.16
C LEU A 18 23.48 2.73 -9.51
N GLY A 19 24.29 3.12 -8.53
CA GLY A 19 25.73 3.43 -8.71
C GLY A 19 26.16 4.80 -8.21
N ALA A 20 25.27 5.57 -7.56
CA ALA A 20 25.66 6.77 -6.86
C ALA A 20 26.69 6.43 -5.75
N PRO A 21 27.71 7.27 -5.52
CA PRO A 21 27.91 8.61 -6.09
C PRO A 21 28.81 8.62 -7.36
N LYS A 22 29.20 7.46 -7.90
CA LYS A 22 30.11 7.41 -9.07
C LYS A 22 29.44 7.84 -10.36
N ILE A 23 28.18 7.48 -10.54
CA ILE A 23 27.33 8.01 -11.59
C ILE A 23 26.41 9.06 -10.98
N GLU A 24 26.23 10.16 -11.70
CA GLU A 24 25.28 11.19 -11.34
C GLU A 24 23.91 10.81 -11.89
N ILE A 25 22.95 10.57 -11.00
CA ILE A 25 21.59 10.20 -11.36
C ILE A 25 20.76 11.49 -11.35
N GLN A 26 20.43 11.98 -12.55
CA GLN A 26 19.65 13.20 -12.74
C GLN A 26 18.16 12.84 -12.73
N VAL A 27 17.57 12.79 -11.53
CA VAL A 27 16.14 12.57 -11.31
C VAL A 27 15.67 13.57 -10.25
N ASP A 28 14.51 14.19 -10.46
CA ASP A 28 13.93 15.07 -9.46
C ASP A 28 13.47 14.25 -8.24
N ASP A 29 13.60 14.82 -7.05
CA ASP A 29 13.20 14.15 -5.80
C ASP A 29 11.73 13.71 -5.83
N THR A 30 10.83 14.52 -6.40
CA THR A 30 9.41 14.13 -6.49
C THR A 30 9.21 12.92 -7.39
N GLN A 31 9.93 12.85 -8.50
CA GLN A 31 9.87 11.69 -9.40
C GLN A 31 10.40 10.43 -8.74
N ALA A 32 11.40 10.56 -7.86
CA ALA A 32 11.91 9.44 -7.10
C ALA A 32 10.90 8.94 -6.05
N TYR A 33 10.24 9.85 -5.35
CA TYR A 33 9.19 9.51 -4.39
C TYR A 33 7.99 8.85 -5.07
N ASP A 34 7.51 9.39 -6.20
CA ASP A 34 6.41 8.77 -6.96
C ASP A 34 6.72 7.32 -7.34
N ARG A 35 7.97 7.03 -7.75
CA ARG A 35 8.39 5.65 -8.08
C ARG A 35 8.48 4.74 -6.87
N ILE A 36 8.82 5.28 -5.70
CA ILE A 36 8.82 4.52 -4.45
C ILE A 36 7.39 4.15 -4.08
N ASP A 37 6.46 5.11 -4.16
CA ASP A 37 5.04 4.87 -3.85
C ASP A 37 4.43 3.85 -4.82
N ASP A 38 4.64 4.00 -6.13
CA ASP A 38 4.17 3.02 -7.13
C ASP A 38 4.71 1.60 -6.83
N ALA A 39 5.97 1.49 -6.43
CA ALA A 39 6.60 0.20 -6.13
C ALA A 39 6.04 -0.42 -4.85
N LEU A 40 5.73 0.40 -3.84
CA LEU A 40 5.09 -0.05 -2.60
C LEU A 40 3.65 -0.49 -2.86
N GLN A 41 2.89 0.27 -3.65
CA GLN A 41 1.54 -0.11 -4.05
C GLN A 41 1.56 -1.45 -4.81
N LEU A 42 2.47 -1.62 -5.77
CA LEU A 42 2.62 -2.89 -6.48
C LEU A 42 2.98 -4.04 -5.54
N PHE A 43 3.81 -3.80 -4.53
CA PHE A 43 4.15 -4.80 -3.51
C PHE A 43 2.92 -5.21 -2.69
N VAL A 44 2.11 -4.25 -2.24
CA VAL A 44 0.86 -4.50 -1.50
C VAL A 44 -0.13 -5.31 -2.36
N GLU A 45 -0.31 -4.95 -3.63
CA GLU A 45 -1.27 -5.62 -4.51
C GLU A 45 -0.83 -7.03 -4.95
N ARG A 46 0.48 -7.28 -5.08
CA ARG A 46 1.01 -8.51 -5.72
C ARG A 46 1.72 -9.47 -4.78
N HIS A 47 2.13 -9.02 -3.60
CA HIS A 47 2.86 -9.86 -2.67
C HIS A 47 1.94 -10.39 -1.57
N PHE A 48 2.05 -11.68 -1.26
CA PHE A 48 1.20 -12.36 -0.28
C PHE A 48 1.36 -11.78 1.14
N ASP A 49 2.56 -11.28 1.49
CA ASP A 49 2.84 -10.56 2.74
C ASP A 49 2.47 -9.06 2.67
N GLY A 50 1.97 -8.58 1.52
CA GLY A 50 1.57 -7.19 1.30
C GLY A 50 0.17 -6.87 1.82
N ALA A 51 -0.65 -7.89 2.07
CA ALA A 51 -2.00 -7.75 2.62
C ALA A 51 -2.29 -8.90 3.60
N GLU A 52 -3.00 -8.60 4.68
CA GLU A 52 -3.46 -9.60 5.66
C GLU A 52 -4.94 -9.88 5.45
N GLU A 53 -5.35 -11.15 5.47
CA GLU A 53 -6.77 -11.51 5.48
C GLU A 53 -7.32 -11.36 6.91
N LYS A 54 -8.28 -10.45 7.07
CA LYS A 54 -8.95 -10.20 8.35
C LYS A 54 -10.46 -10.25 8.20
N PHE A 55 -11.12 -10.84 9.18
CA PHE A 55 -12.58 -10.79 9.30
C PHE A 55 -12.99 -9.51 10.03
N ILE A 56 -13.81 -8.68 9.38
CA ILE A 56 -14.36 -7.46 9.96
C ILE A 56 -15.87 -7.67 10.11
N SER A 57 -16.39 -7.42 11.32
CA SER A 57 -17.83 -7.41 11.59
C SER A 57 -18.37 -6.00 11.35
N ILE A 58 -19.33 -5.87 10.44
CA ILE A 58 -20.04 -4.62 10.17
C ILE A 58 -21.47 -4.77 10.67
N GLU A 59 -21.95 -3.77 11.41
CA GLU A 59 -23.35 -3.69 11.83
C GLU A 59 -24.19 -3.21 10.64
N PHE A 60 -25.14 -4.04 10.19
CA PHE A 60 -26.03 -3.69 9.08
C PHE A 60 -27.15 -2.79 9.58
N THR A 61 -27.22 -1.56 9.06
CA THR A 61 -28.24 -0.58 9.45
C THR A 61 -29.34 -0.44 8.38
N ALA A 62 -30.50 0.13 8.75
CA ALA A 62 -31.60 0.38 7.80
C ALA A 62 -31.23 1.36 6.67
N ASP A 63 -30.22 2.20 6.90
CA ASP A 63 -29.68 3.09 5.88
C ASP A 63 -28.87 2.29 4.84
N ASP A 64 -28.12 1.27 5.25
CA ASP A 64 -27.39 0.37 4.34
C ASP A 64 -28.37 -0.46 3.48
N GLU A 65 -29.50 -0.89 4.06
CA GLU A 65 -30.58 -1.56 3.32
C GLU A 65 -31.19 -0.65 2.25
N THR A 66 -31.40 0.62 2.59
CA THR A 66 -31.99 1.60 1.66
C THR A 66 -31.02 2.01 0.55
N ASN A 67 -29.73 2.09 0.87
CA ASN A 67 -28.69 2.54 -0.03
C ASN A 67 -28.13 1.42 -0.93
N GLU A 68 -28.34 0.15 -0.57
CA GLU A 68 -27.83 -1.04 -1.28
C GLU A 68 -26.29 -1.10 -1.40
N TYR A 69 -25.55 -0.31 -0.61
CA TYR A 69 -24.09 -0.36 -0.51
C TYR A 69 -23.62 -0.24 0.94
N LEU A 70 -22.48 -0.86 1.22
CA LEU A 70 -21.76 -0.74 2.49
C LEU A 70 -20.53 0.12 2.29
N THR A 71 -20.28 1.05 3.20
CA THR A 71 -19.06 1.87 3.17
C THR A 71 -17.97 1.17 3.96
N LEU A 72 -16.82 0.95 3.32
CA LEU A 72 -15.64 0.32 3.89
C LEU A 72 -14.54 1.37 4.08
N ASP A 73 -13.62 1.12 4.99
CA ASP A 73 -12.45 1.97 5.20
C ASP A 73 -11.45 1.78 4.03
N ASP A 74 -10.68 2.84 3.73
CA ASP A 74 -9.77 2.90 2.57
C ASP A 74 -8.57 1.94 2.70
N ASP A 75 -8.37 1.37 3.90
CA ASP A 75 -7.37 0.35 4.18
C ASP A 75 -7.75 -1.04 3.63
N ILE A 76 -9.01 -1.25 3.24
CA ILE A 76 -9.48 -2.51 2.67
C ILE A 76 -9.16 -2.58 1.18
N VAL A 77 -8.15 -3.39 0.85
CA VAL A 77 -7.70 -3.61 -0.54
C VAL A 77 -8.71 -4.42 -1.36
N ALA A 78 -9.31 -5.45 -0.79
CA ALA A 78 -10.29 -6.30 -1.48
C ALA A 78 -11.18 -7.09 -0.50
N VAL A 79 -12.46 -7.26 -0.86
CA VAL A 79 -13.38 -8.18 -0.17
C VAL A 79 -13.41 -9.51 -0.90
N THR A 80 -12.91 -10.56 -0.25
CA THR A 80 -12.86 -11.91 -0.86
C THR A 80 -14.13 -12.72 -0.60
N ARG A 81 -14.74 -12.56 0.58
CA ARG A 81 -15.95 -13.29 1.00
C ARG A 81 -16.80 -12.45 1.94
N ILE A 82 -18.12 -12.58 1.80
CA ILE A 82 -19.12 -12.03 2.72
C ILE A 82 -19.76 -13.21 3.44
N TYR A 83 -19.83 -13.13 4.76
CA TYR A 83 -20.46 -14.13 5.61
C TYR A 83 -21.72 -13.52 6.23
N GLU A 84 -22.85 -14.20 6.08
CA GLU A 84 -24.07 -13.83 6.78
C GLU A 84 -23.92 -14.19 8.27
N PRO A 85 -24.33 -13.32 9.19
CA PRO A 85 -24.41 -13.68 10.60
C PRO A 85 -25.45 -14.81 10.76
N GLY A 86 -24.98 -15.95 11.27
CA GLY A 86 -25.84 -17.09 11.63
C GLY A 86 -26.57 -16.88 12.95
#